data_AF-A0A524LNH1-F1
#
_entry.id   AF-A0A524LNH1-F1
#
_cell.length_a   1.000
_cell.length_b   1.000
_cell.length_c   1.000
_cell.angle_alpha   90.00
_cell.angle_beta   90.00
_cell.angle_gamma   90.00
#
_symmetry.space_group_name_H-M   'P 1'
#
loop_
_entity.id
_entity.type
_entity.pdbx_description
1 polymer ?
#
loop_
_entity_poly.entity_id
_entity_poly.type
_entity_poly.pdbx_seq_one_letter_code
_entity_poly.pdbx_strand_id
1 'polypeptide(L)' 'DITKEQYGIDLTKKSEIYITEGIKIKKIISSPRIGITKAVDKLWNFKIEI' A
#
# COMPACT_ATOMS: atom_id res chain seq x y z
N ASP A 1 -2.39 -15.67 7.10
CA ASP A 1 -3.39 -14.97 6.25
C ASP A 1 -3.81 -13.67 6.89
N ILE A 2 -4.21 -12.67 6.10
CA ILE A 2 -4.86 -11.45 6.60
C ILE A 2 -6.37 -11.64 6.47
N THR A 3 -7.07 -11.58 7.60
CA THR A 3 -8.52 -11.73 7.71
C THR A 3 -9.13 -10.47 8.33
N LYS A 4 -10.43 -10.51 8.67
CA LYS A 4 -11.09 -9.40 9.40
C LYS A 4 -10.57 -9.22 10.82
N GLU A 5 -9.88 -10.21 11.38
CA GLU A 5 -9.32 -10.15 12.74
C GLU A 5 -8.23 -9.08 12.86
N GLN A 6 -7.49 -8.80 11.78
CA GLN A 6 -6.46 -7.77 11.77
C GLN A 6 -7.02 -6.34 11.60
N TYR A 7 -8.34 -6.17 11.46
CA TYR A 7 -8.96 -4.86 11.32
C TYR A 7 -8.79 -4.03 12.61
N GLY A 8 -8.23 -2.83 12.48
CA GLY A 8 -7.98 -1.92 13.61
C GLY A 8 -6.69 -2.19 14.37
N ILE A 9 -5.87 -3.18 13.96
CA ILE A 9 -4.54 -3.39 14.53
C ILE A 9 -3.62 -2.21 14.17
N ASP A 10 -2.86 -1.76 15.15
CA ASP A 10 -1.86 -0.71 15.01
C ASP A 10 -0.54 -1.26 14.44
N LEU A 11 -0.30 -1.03 13.14
CA LEU A 11 0.90 -1.50 12.42
C LEU A 11 2.20 -0.81 12.83
N THR A 12 2.14 0.28 13.61
CA THR A 12 3.35 0.99 14.09
C THR A 12 3.98 0.31 15.30
N LYS A 13 3.26 -0.62 15.93
CA LYS A 13 3.73 -1.45 17.04
C LYS A 13 4.20 -2.80 16.51
N LYS A 14 5.14 -3.42 17.21
CA LYS A 14 5.52 -4.82 16.98
C LYS A 14 4.42 -5.77 17.46
N SER A 15 3.34 -5.83 16.69
CA SER A 15 2.22 -6.77 16.89
C SER A 15 2.43 -8.04 16.04
N GLU A 16 1.40 -8.88 15.91
CA GLU A 16 1.42 -10.06 15.02
C GLU A 16 1.79 -9.68 13.57
N ILE A 17 1.33 -8.52 13.11
CA ILE A 17 1.72 -7.90 11.84
C ILE A 17 2.26 -6.49 12.08
N TYR A 18 3.34 -6.11 11.40
CA TYR A 18 3.99 -4.81 11.58
C TYR A 18 4.76 -4.41 10.32
N ILE A 19 5.03 -3.11 10.19
CA ILE A 19 5.87 -2.56 9.11
C ILE A 19 7.32 -2.57 9.58
N THR A 20 8.22 -2.97 8.69
CA THR A 20 9.67 -2.94 8.90
C THR A 20 10.35 -2.14 7.79
N GLU A 21 11.61 -1.77 8.03
CA GLU A 21 12.47 -1.16 7.02
C GLU A 21 12.53 -2.02 5.76
N GLY A 22 12.32 -1.37 4.61
CA GLY A 22 12.31 -2.00 3.29
C GLY A 22 13.57 -1.69 2.48
N ILE A 23 13.62 -2.23 1.26
CA ILE A 23 14.70 -1.93 0.30
C ILE A 23 14.58 -0.52 -0.28
N LYS A 24 15.71 0.07 -0.68
CA LYS A 24 15.71 1.36 -1.39
C LYS A 24 15.28 1.16 -2.84
N ILE A 25 14.22 1.87 -3.23
CA ILE A 25 13.67 1.82 -4.59
C ILE A 25 14.23 2.97 -5.44
N LYS A 26 14.59 2.68 -6.71
CA LYS A 26 15.13 3.68 -7.64
C LYS A 26 14.06 4.51 -8.35
N LYS A 27 12.91 3.89 -8.68
CA LYS A 27 11.84 4.53 -9.45
C LYS A 27 10.47 4.07 -8.95
N ILE A 28 9.54 5.01 -8.87
CA ILE A 28 8.13 4.77 -8.55
C ILE A 28 7.30 5.06 -9.80
N ILE A 29 6.44 4.14 -10.18
CA ILE A 29 5.47 4.28 -11.26
C ILE A 29 4.15 4.72 -10.64
N SER A 30 3.61 5.85 -11.10
CA SER A 30 2.28 6.35 -10.69
C SER A 30 1.26 6.15 -11.81
N SER A 31 0.08 5.64 -11.49
CA SER A 31 -1.04 5.46 -12.43
C SER A 31 -2.38 5.80 -11.77
N PRO A 32 -3.49 5.91 -12.53
CA PRO A 32 -4.83 6.00 -11.94
C PRO A 32 -5.13 4.84 -10.99
N ARG A 33 -5.99 5.08 -10.00
CA ARG A 33 -6.52 4.00 -9.14
C ARG A 33 -7.44 3.07 -9.93
N ILE A 34 -7.41 1.80 -9.58
CA ILE A 34 -8.22 0.75 -10.21
C ILE A 34 -9.58 0.68 -9.53
N GLY A 35 -10.66 0.53 -10.30
CA GLY A 35 -12.01 0.33 -9.77
C GLY A 35 -12.75 1.59 -9.32
N ILE A 36 -12.25 2.79 -9.67
CA ILE A 36 -12.95 4.06 -9.41
C ILE A 36 -13.40 4.72 -10.71
N THR A 37 -14.52 5.45 -10.64
CA THR A 37 -15.07 6.20 -11.77
C THR A 37 -14.94 7.72 -11.60
N LYS A 38 -14.63 8.19 -10.39
CA LYS A 38 -14.40 9.61 -10.06
C LYS A 38 -12.93 9.87 -9.81
N ALA A 39 -12.43 11.04 -10.20
CA ALA A 39 -11.03 11.45 -10.02
C ALA A 39 -10.02 10.49 -10.68
N VAL A 40 -10.37 9.93 -11.84
CA VAL A 40 -9.52 9.02 -12.62
C VAL A 40 -8.27 9.71 -13.19
N ASP A 41 -8.29 11.03 -13.28
CA ASP A 41 -7.13 11.87 -13.60
C ASP A 41 -6.06 11.85 -12.49
N LYS A 42 -6.41 11.43 -11.27
CA LYS A 42 -5.46 11.37 -10.15
C LYS A 42 -4.66 10.07 -10.18
N LEU A 43 -3.34 10.20 -10.28
CA LEU A 43 -2.40 9.09 -10.31
C LEU A 43 -2.11 8.50 -8.91
N TRP A 44 -3.15 8.15 -8.15
CA TRP A 44 -3.05 7.66 -6.77
C TRP A 44 -2.91 6.14 -6.64
N ASN A 45 -2.26 5.50 -7.61
CA ASN A 45 -1.80 4.13 -7.52
C ASN A 45 -0.29 4.11 -7.79
N PHE A 46 0.49 3.72 -6.80
CA PHE A 46 1.95 3.73 -6.85
C PHE A 46 2.48 2.30 -6.81
N LYS A 47 3.46 2.01 -7.66
CA LYS A 47 4.02 0.67 -7.82
C LYS A 47 5.48 0.75 -8.24
N ILE A 48 6.19 -0.34 -7.99
CA ILE A 48 7.56 -0.53 -8.43
C ILE A 48 7.55 -1.58 -9.54
N GLU A 49 8.49 -1.45 -10.47
CA GLU A 49 8.84 -2.57 -11.35
C GLU A 49 9.69 -3.52 -10.51
N ILE A 50 9.24 -4.77 -10.39
CA ILE A 50 9.94 -5.84 -9.66
C ILE A 50 10.86 -6.55 -10.63
#